data_AF-A0A7X9DBT8-F1
#
_entry.id   AF-A0A7X9DBT8-F1
#
_cell.length_a   1.000
_cell.length_b   1.000
_cell.length_c   1.000
_cell.angle_alpha   90.00
_cell.angle_beta   90.00
_cell.angle_gamma   90.00
#
_symmetry.space_group_name_H-M   'P 1'
#
loop_
_entity.id
_entity.type
_entity.pdbx_description
1 polymer ?
#
loop_
_entity_poly.entity_id
_entity_poly.type
_entity_poly.pdbx_seq_one_letter_code
_entity_poly.pdbx_strand_id
1 'polypeptide(L)'
;MKKLKKLYGNKVAITNSANLSKINWAIFDILFILGGDTVKLHKALDNINFKLESLKSDAILIGDNAGAFLLSAYYYDANVGKFRADKVNFYKGLNLQSQIITIAHTNNSRYVNQKLIDQTEKFAKKIILRV
;
A
#
# COMPACT_ATOMS: atom_id res chain seq x y z
N MET A 1 12.12 -4.07 17.72
CA MET A 1 11.24 -4.93 18.54
C MET A 1 11.10 -4.51 20.01
N LYS A 2 12.18 -4.35 20.80
CA LYS A 2 12.09 -4.01 22.24
C LYS A 2 11.30 -2.72 22.58
N LYS A 3 11.29 -1.73 21.67
CA LYS A 3 10.66 -0.41 21.89
C LYS A 3 9.12 -0.45 21.87
N LEU A 4 8.51 -1.26 20.99
CA LEU A 4 7.04 -1.36 20.86
C LEU A 4 6.40 -2.11 22.03
N LYS A 5 7.01 -3.22 22.46
CA LYS A 5 6.53 -3.99 23.63
C LYS A 5 6.59 -3.15 24.92
N LYS A 6 7.57 -2.23 25.04
CA LYS A 6 7.68 -1.28 26.15
C LYS A 6 6.58 -0.22 26.14
N LEU A 7 6.17 0.25 24.96
CA LEU A 7 5.16 1.31 24.82
C LEU A 7 3.72 0.79 24.95
N TYR A 8 3.44 -0.41 24.46
CA TYR A 8 2.07 -0.92 24.34
C TYR A 8 1.78 -2.18 25.17
N GLY A 9 2.78 -2.71 25.88
CA GLY A 9 2.62 -3.87 26.77
C GLY A 9 2.05 -5.10 26.05
N ASN A 10 1.09 -5.76 26.69
CA ASN A 10 0.36 -6.92 26.14
C ASN A 10 -0.85 -6.53 25.28
N LYS A 11 -1.11 -5.23 25.08
CA LYS A 11 -2.23 -4.74 24.26
C LYS A 11 -1.96 -4.86 22.75
N VAL A 12 -0.71 -5.16 22.37
CA VAL A 12 -0.29 -5.34 20.98
C VAL A 12 0.27 -6.75 20.81
N ALA A 13 -0.41 -7.54 19.98
CA ALA A 13 0.14 -8.79 19.49
C ALA A 13 1.23 -8.46 18.46
N ILE A 14 2.48 -8.81 18.75
CA ILE A 14 3.60 -8.67 17.81
C ILE A 14 3.76 -10.00 17.10
N THR A 15 3.24 -10.09 15.89
CA THR A 15 3.39 -11.27 15.05
C THR A 15 4.63 -11.12 14.19
N ASN A 16 5.58 -12.06 14.32
CA ASN A 16 6.63 -12.23 13.32
C ASN A 16 6.06 -12.93 12.08
N SER A 17 6.80 -12.93 10.98
CA SER A 17 6.36 -13.48 9.69
C SER A 17 5.83 -14.91 9.76
N ALA A 18 6.30 -15.71 10.73
CA ALA A 18 5.96 -17.13 10.88
C ALA A 18 4.50 -17.42 11.27
N ASN A 19 3.78 -16.44 11.85
CA ASN A 19 2.39 -16.64 12.30
C ASN A 19 1.38 -15.74 11.58
N LEU A 20 1.81 -14.92 10.63
CA LEU A 20 0.93 -13.98 9.91
C LEU A 20 -0.16 -14.70 9.11
N SER A 21 0.13 -15.88 8.54
CA SER A 21 -0.85 -16.68 7.79
C SER A 21 -1.94 -17.30 8.66
N LYS A 22 -1.81 -17.27 9.99
CA LYS A 22 -2.78 -17.80 10.96
C LYS A 22 -3.68 -16.71 11.56
N ILE A 23 -3.47 -15.46 11.17
CA ILE A 23 -4.28 -14.35 11.66
C ILE A 23 -5.68 -14.47 11.05
N ASN A 24 -6.70 -14.54 11.90
CA ASN A 24 -8.07 -14.34 11.46
C ASN A 24 -8.31 -12.83 11.26
N TRP A 25 -8.22 -12.37 10.02
CA TRP A 25 -8.35 -10.95 9.67
C TRP A 25 -9.76 -10.39 9.89
N ALA A 26 -10.79 -11.24 9.95
CA ALA A 26 -12.18 -10.83 10.08
C ALA A 26 -12.53 -10.24 11.47
N ILE A 27 -11.65 -10.40 12.47
CA ILE A 27 -11.91 -9.92 13.84
C ILE A 27 -11.48 -8.47 14.07
N PHE A 28 -10.76 -7.86 13.14
CA PHE A 28 -10.21 -6.52 13.33
C PHE A 28 -11.19 -5.45 12.86
N ASP A 29 -11.43 -4.46 13.73
CA ASP A 29 -12.22 -3.27 13.39
C ASP A 29 -11.43 -2.27 12.56
N ILE A 30 -10.11 -2.20 12.77
CA ILE A 30 -9.22 -1.22 12.13
C ILE A 30 -7.96 -1.93 11.66
N LEU A 31 -7.60 -1.73 10.40
CA LEU A 31 -6.31 -2.13 9.83
C LEU A 31 -5.54 -0.88 9.40
N PHE A 32 -4.37 -0.67 9.98
CA PHE A 32 -3.47 0.41 9.57
C PHE A 32 -2.25 -0.14 8.82
N ILE A 33 -2.14 0.20 7.54
CA ILE A 33 -1.00 -0.12 6.67
C ILE A 33 -0.09 1.11 6.59
N LEU A 34 1.11 1.01 7.18
CA LEU A 34 2.07 2.10 7.27
C LEU A 34 2.90 2.27 5.98
N GLY A 35 3.59 3.42 5.89
CA GLY A 35 4.53 3.71 4.82
C GLY A 35 5.78 2.81 4.80
N GLY A 36 6.51 2.84 3.69
CA GLY A 36 7.71 2.02 3.48
C GLY A 36 7.99 1.73 2.02
N ASP A 37 8.50 0.53 1.74
CA ASP A 37 8.73 0.03 0.39
C ASP A 37 7.48 -0.73 -0.07
N THR A 38 6.72 -0.12 -0.98
CA THR A 38 5.43 -0.64 -1.46
C THR A 38 5.53 -2.03 -2.06
N VAL A 39 6.59 -2.31 -2.84
CA VAL A 39 6.76 -3.61 -3.50
C VAL A 39 7.07 -4.70 -2.48
N LYS A 40 7.94 -4.42 -1.51
CA LYS A 40 8.22 -5.37 -0.41
C LYS A 40 7.01 -5.60 0.46
N LEU A 41 6.24 -4.55 0.75
CA LEU A 41 5.02 -4.64 1.54
C LEU A 41 3.95 -5.46 0.81
N HIS A 42 3.76 -5.25 -0.49
CA HIS A 42 2.87 -6.09 -1.31
C HIS A 42 3.27 -7.56 -1.22
N LYS A 43 4.54 -7.87 -1.51
CA LYS A 43 5.05 -9.25 -1.46
C LYS A 43 4.87 -9.89 -0.08
N ALA A 44 5.02 -9.11 0.99
CA ALA A 44 4.80 -9.61 2.36
C ALA A 44 3.33 -9.97 2.60
N LEU A 45 2.39 -9.18 2.09
CA LEU A 45 0.95 -9.46 2.16
C LEU A 45 0.56 -10.66 1.27
N ASP A 46 1.13 -10.77 0.07
CA ASP A 46 0.93 -11.91 -0.82
C ASP A 46 1.42 -13.22 -0.19
N ASN A 47 2.60 -13.19 0.44
CA ASN A 47 3.19 -14.37 1.09
C ASN A 47 2.35 -14.92 2.24
N ILE A 48 1.49 -14.09 2.83
CA ILE A 48 0.58 -14.49 3.90
C ILE A 48 -0.85 -14.68 3.38
N ASN A 49 -1.04 -14.62 2.06
CA ASN A 49 -2.32 -14.72 1.36
C ASN A 49 -3.37 -13.75 1.92
N PHE A 50 -2.94 -12.53 2.28
CA PHE A 50 -3.85 -11.50 2.73
C PHE A 50 -4.73 -11.03 1.56
N LYS A 51 -6.02 -10.85 1.84
CA LYS A 51 -7.02 -10.39 0.89
C LYS A 51 -7.92 -9.37 1.56
N LEU A 52 -8.34 -8.31 0.86
CA LEU A 52 -9.25 -7.32 1.46
C LEU A 52 -10.57 -7.97 1.88
N GLU A 53 -11.03 -8.96 1.13
CA GLU A 53 -12.24 -9.74 1.38
C GLU A 53 -12.14 -10.60 2.65
N SER A 54 -10.95 -10.76 3.24
CA SER A 54 -10.78 -11.44 4.53
C SER A 54 -11.12 -10.57 5.73
N LEU A 55 -11.30 -9.26 5.53
CA LEU A 55 -11.77 -8.34 6.54
C LEU A 55 -13.30 -8.38 6.64
N LYS A 56 -13.83 -8.02 7.81
CA LYS A 56 -15.27 -7.77 7.95
C LYS A 56 -15.69 -6.52 7.18
N SER A 57 -16.96 -6.47 6.76
CA SER A 57 -17.48 -5.45 5.84
C SER A 57 -17.45 -4.01 6.37
N ASP A 58 -17.44 -3.84 7.69
CA ASP A 58 -17.40 -2.56 8.40
C ASP A 58 -16.00 -2.21 8.91
N ALA A 59 -14.97 -2.97 8.53
CA ALA A 59 -13.60 -2.68 8.91
C ALA A 59 -13.12 -1.36 8.30
N ILE A 60 -12.41 -0.57 9.10
CA ILE A 60 -11.78 0.67 8.66
C ILE A 60 -10.35 0.37 8.21
N LEU A 61 -10.03 0.67 6.96
CA LEU A 61 -8.66 0.60 6.45
C LEU A 61 -8.04 1.99 6.37
N ILE A 62 -6.86 2.12 6.96
CA ILE A 62 -6.06 3.34 6.93
C ILE A 62 -4.74 3.01 6.24
N GLY A 63 -4.38 3.79 5.21
CA GLY A 63 -3.12 3.64 4.49
C GLY A 63 -2.30 4.92 4.56
N ASP A 64 -1.03 4.81 4.96
CA ASP A 64 -0.06 5.91 4.88
C ASP A 64 1.00 5.61 3.82
N ASN A 65 1.29 6.56 2.94
CA ASN A 65 2.29 6.45 1.87
C ASN A 65 2.18 5.12 1.08
N ALA A 66 3.08 4.16 1.30
CA ALA A 66 3.04 2.83 0.69
C ALA A 66 1.74 2.07 0.96
N GLY A 67 1.14 2.24 2.15
CA GLY A 67 -0.17 1.70 2.46
C GLY A 67 -1.27 2.31 1.60
N ALA A 68 -1.24 3.63 1.37
CA ALA A 68 -2.21 4.29 0.48
C ALA A 68 -2.07 3.82 -0.97
N PHE A 69 -0.84 3.59 -1.43
CA PHE A 69 -0.56 3.00 -2.74
C PHE A 69 -1.14 1.59 -2.86
N LEU A 70 -0.94 0.74 -1.85
CA LEU A 70 -1.48 -0.62 -1.87
C LEU A 70 -3.01 -0.66 -1.84
N LEU A 71 -3.66 0.27 -1.16
CA LEU A 71 -5.12 0.35 -1.12
C LEU A 71 -5.76 0.92 -2.39
N SER A 72 -4.95 1.34 -3.37
CA SER A 72 -5.42 1.76 -4.69
C SER A 72 -5.69 0.56 -5.60
N ALA A 73 -6.34 0.78 -6.74
CA ALA A 73 -6.49 -0.26 -7.78
C ALA A 73 -5.14 -0.57 -8.43
N TYR A 74 -4.32 0.45 -8.66
CA TYR A 74 -2.96 0.29 -9.14
C TYR A 74 -2.04 1.23 -8.38
N TYR A 75 -0.76 0.88 -8.32
CA TYR A 75 0.31 1.75 -7.83
C TYR A 75 1.51 1.68 -8.77
N TYR A 76 2.43 2.62 -8.59
CA TYR A 76 3.67 2.67 -9.35
C TYR A 76 4.89 2.43 -8.46
N ASP A 77 5.94 1.87 -9.05
CA ASP A 77 7.30 1.88 -8.53
C ASP A 77 8.20 2.67 -9.48
N ALA A 78 8.96 3.61 -8.92
CA ALA A 78 9.82 4.50 -9.68
C ALA A 78 11.09 4.83 -8.91
N ASN A 79 12.18 5.02 -9.64
CA ASN A 79 13.48 5.40 -9.08
C ASN A 79 13.39 6.64 -8.19
N VAL A 80 14.27 6.69 -7.19
CA VAL A 80 14.33 7.79 -6.24
C VAL A 80 15.25 8.91 -6.75
N GLY A 81 14.91 10.18 -6.47
CA GLY A 81 15.80 11.32 -6.76
C GLY A 81 15.89 11.71 -8.24
N LYS A 82 17.11 11.91 -8.77
CA LYS A 82 17.33 12.49 -10.11
C LYS A 82 16.86 11.60 -11.27
N PHE A 83 16.82 10.28 -11.08
CA PHE A 83 16.41 9.30 -12.10
C PHE A 83 14.90 9.01 -12.07
N ARG A 84 14.13 9.81 -11.33
CA ARG A 84 12.71 9.57 -11.12
C ARG A 84 11.93 9.74 -12.42
N ALA A 85 11.04 8.78 -12.68
CA ALA A 85 10.25 8.66 -13.89
C ALA A 85 11.03 8.26 -15.17
N ASP A 86 12.30 7.87 -15.06
CA ASP A 86 13.02 7.24 -16.19
C ASP A 86 12.55 5.81 -16.42
N LYS A 87 12.18 5.13 -15.33
CA LYS A 87 11.46 3.86 -15.34
C LYS A 87 10.34 3.94 -14.32
N VAL A 88 9.11 3.72 -14.78
CA VAL A 88 7.92 3.61 -13.95
C VAL A 88 7.28 2.28 -14.26
N ASN A 89 7.20 1.42 -13.26
CA ASN A 89 6.48 0.16 -13.36
C ASN A 89 5.14 0.32 -12.65
N PHE A 90 4.06 -0.17 -13.25
CA PHE A 90 2.74 -0.17 -12.63
C PHE A 90 2.38 -1.58 -12.18
N TYR A 91 1.80 -1.68 -10.99
CA TYR A 91 1.38 -2.93 -10.36
C TYR A 91 -0.08 -2.81 -9.95
N LYS A 92 -0.79 -3.94 -9.93
CA LYS A 92 -2.10 -4.04 -9.28
C LYS A 92 -1.94 -3.75 -7.80
N GLY A 93 -2.85 -3.01 -7.19
CA GLY A 93 -2.98 -2.90 -5.75
C GLY A 93 -3.99 -3.92 -5.22
N LEU A 94 -4.39 -3.73 -3.96
CA LEU A 94 -5.29 -4.63 -3.24
C LEU A 94 -6.77 -4.36 -3.59
N ASN A 95 -7.14 -3.11 -3.91
CA ASN A 95 -8.53 -2.73 -4.16
C ASN A 95 -8.77 -2.39 -5.64
N LEU A 96 -8.79 -3.42 -6.49
CA LEU A 96 -9.04 -3.25 -7.93
C LEU A 96 -10.38 -2.58 -8.26
N GLN A 97 -11.37 -2.72 -7.37
CA GLN A 97 -12.71 -2.14 -7.56
C GLN A 97 -12.71 -0.61 -7.37
N SER A 98 -11.76 -0.05 -6.61
CA SER A 98 -11.70 1.39 -6.36
C SER A 98 -11.52 2.23 -7.61
N GLN A 99 -10.92 1.66 -8.66
CA GLN A 99 -10.53 2.38 -9.88
C GLN A 99 -9.71 3.65 -9.61
N ILE A 100 -8.94 3.67 -8.51
CA ILE A 100 -8.11 4.80 -8.10
C ILE A 100 -6.63 4.43 -8.27
N ILE A 101 -5.82 5.43 -8.63
CA ILE A 101 -4.35 5.39 -8.49
C ILE A 101 -3.95 6.55 -7.59
N THR A 102 -3.33 6.25 -6.46
CA THR A 102 -2.87 7.28 -5.52
C THR A 102 -1.47 7.76 -5.88
N ILE A 103 -1.26 9.08 -5.84
CA ILE A 103 0.05 9.73 -5.93
C ILE A 103 0.28 10.46 -4.59
N ALA A 104 1.29 10.05 -3.82
CA ALA A 104 1.59 10.60 -2.50
C ALA A 104 2.81 11.53 -2.56
N HIS A 105 2.92 12.47 -1.62
CA HIS A 105 3.99 13.47 -1.57
C HIS A 105 4.09 14.35 -2.83
N THR A 106 2.95 14.73 -3.41
CA THR A 106 2.87 15.65 -4.56
C THR A 106 3.48 17.02 -4.25
N ASN A 107 3.58 17.40 -2.97
CA ASN A 107 4.26 18.61 -2.51
C ASN A 107 5.79 18.49 -2.41
N ASN A 108 6.39 17.34 -2.74
CA ASN A 108 7.82 17.11 -2.60
C ASN A 108 8.43 16.56 -3.90
N SER A 109 9.14 17.43 -4.61
CA SER A 109 9.80 17.14 -5.89
C SER A 109 10.83 16.01 -5.83
N ARG A 110 11.36 15.70 -4.63
CA ARG A 110 12.22 14.54 -4.43
C ARG A 110 11.48 13.23 -4.65
N TYR A 111 10.18 13.19 -4.36
CA TYR A 111 9.32 11.99 -4.39
C TYR A 111 8.40 11.93 -5.61
N VAL A 112 7.93 13.07 -6.11
CA VAL A 112 7.04 13.15 -7.27
C VAL A 112 7.44 14.33 -8.14
N ASN A 113 7.60 14.10 -9.45
CA ASN A 113 7.81 15.16 -10.44
C ASN A 113 6.69 15.12 -11.49
N GLN A 114 6.58 16.16 -12.31
CA GLN A 114 5.53 16.25 -13.34
C GLN A 114 5.57 15.05 -14.31
N LYS A 115 6.78 14.62 -14.71
CA LYS A 115 6.97 13.45 -15.59
C LYS A 115 6.33 12.17 -15.03
N LEU A 116 6.40 11.95 -13.71
CA LEU A 116 5.76 10.81 -13.04
C LEU A 116 4.23 10.95 -13.03
N ILE A 117 3.72 12.16 -12.78
CA ILE A 117 2.29 12.46 -12.81
C ILE A 117 1.74 12.16 -14.20
N ASP A 118 2.37 12.71 -15.25
CA ASP A 118 1.93 12.54 -16.64
C ASP A 118 1.91 11.05 -17.06
N GLN A 119 2.93 10.27 -16.66
CA GLN A 119 2.97 8.83 -16.93
C GLN A 119 1.87 8.07 -16.19
N THR A 120 1.58 8.47 -14.95
CA THR A 120 0.51 7.87 -14.14
C THR A 120 -0.86 8.18 -14.73
N GLU A 121 -1.12 9.42 -15.14
CA GLU A 121 -2.35 9.80 -15.84
C GLU A 121 -2.52 9.07 -17.17
N LYS A 122 -1.43 8.96 -17.95
CA LYS A 122 -1.43 8.21 -19.21
C LYS A 122 -1.74 6.73 -18.98
N PHE A 123 -1.23 6.13 -17.91
CA PHE A 123 -1.57 4.77 -17.54
C PHE A 123 -3.04 4.65 -17.14
N ALA A 124 -3.53 5.52 -16.24
CA ALA A 124 -4.92 5.53 -15.79
C ALA A 124 -5.93 5.61 -16.96
N LYS A 125 -5.65 6.47 -17.96
CA LYS A 125 -6.46 6.60 -19.19
C LYS A 125 -6.46 5.31 -20.03
N LYS A 126 -5.35 4.57 -20.09
CA LYS A 126 -5.22 3.33 -20.88
C LYS A 126 -5.99 2.16 -20.29
N ILE A 127 -5.97 2.01 -18.97
CA ILE A 127 -6.62 0.88 -18.30
C ILE A 127 -8.13 1.11 -18.09
N ILE A 128 -8.69 2.19 -18.65
CA ILE A 128 -10.09 2.60 -18.53
C ILE A 128 -10.54 2.43 -17.07
N LEU A 129 -9.84 3.10 -16.15
CA LEU A 129 -10.48 3.47 -14.91
C LEU A 129 -11.59 4.44 -15.32
N ARG A 130 -12.83 3.94 -15.46
CA ARG A 130 -13.99 4.75 -15.79
C ARG A 130 -14.22 5.61 -14.56
N VAL A 131 -13.89 6.90 -14.67
CA VAL A 131 -14.35 7.92 -13.73
C VAL A 131 -15.87 7.83 -13.63
#